data_AF-A0A974DSL4-F1
#
_entry.id   AF-A0A974DSL4-F1
#
_cell.length_a   1.000
_cell.length_b   1.000
_cell.length_c   1.000
_cell.angle_alpha   90.00
_cell.angle_beta   90.00
_cell.angle_gamma   90.00
#
_symmetry.space_group_name_H-M   'P 1'
#
loop_
_entity.id
_entity.type
_entity.pdbx_description
1 polymer ?
#
loop_
_entity_poly.entity_id
_entity_poly.type
_entity_poly.pdbx_seq_one_letter_code
_entity_poly.pdbx_strand_id
1 'polypeptide(L)'
;MSIYTSLQLVCLLACSVSSQLLTTPIPANSTWATLIEANCSFVNTTQCGACPAGTFPSNDTEDCTCCTSGSCINSSSCLSCPVGYYQPQSGQQLCFPCPQGFYTNGTQSSACESCQAGYYSNQTASSVCAPCNRGFYATRENATSCEPCPLGSYCNTSSCLTCTVCPNGEEALAQASTDCSFCHPGSYKGPGDAMCKFCQDGHYQSKWGAASCDVCPEYHYCPSPDINPIQCPEDAFCPAGSTEPSYCMETFFRKAGDTCQVAPLTIVLLVVCATCLIIVILFAVRKQRTRVERNVRSCSSKSRLLDPQMSPSYLYGVTRDTEPVYAGW
;
A
#
# COMPACT_ATOMS: atom_id res chain seq x y z
N MET A 1 -26.78 56.30 -13.35
CA MET A 1 -26.45 54.87 -13.13
C MET A 1 -24.96 54.84 -12.82
N SER A 2 -24.44 54.47 -11.66
CA SER A 2 -24.98 53.67 -10.56
C SER A 2 -24.32 54.12 -9.25
N ILE A 3 -25.13 54.51 -8.26
CA ILE A 3 -24.72 54.87 -6.90
C ILE A 3 -24.94 53.68 -5.94
N TYR A 4 -25.24 52.49 -6.49
CA TYR A 4 -25.64 51.29 -5.74
C TYR A 4 -24.49 50.40 -5.26
N THR A 5 -23.23 50.71 -5.57
CA THR A 5 -22.09 49.85 -5.21
C THR A 5 -21.39 50.22 -3.90
N SER A 6 -21.74 51.33 -3.26
CA SER A 6 -21.12 51.78 -2.01
C SER A 6 -21.85 51.35 -0.73
N LEU A 7 -23.14 50.98 -0.79
CA LEU A 7 -23.88 50.56 0.41
C LEU A 7 -23.65 49.08 0.82
N GLN A 8 -23.37 48.18 -0.14
CA GLN A 8 -23.06 46.78 0.18
C GLN A 8 -21.66 46.62 0.79
N LEU A 9 -20.73 47.54 0.51
CA LEU A 9 -19.37 47.49 1.05
C LEU A 9 -19.29 47.94 2.52
N VAL A 10 -20.22 48.81 2.97
CA VAL A 10 -20.25 49.31 4.36
C VAL A 10 -20.72 48.23 5.33
N CYS A 11 -21.58 47.30 4.90
CA CYS A 11 -21.95 46.12 5.72
C CYS A 11 -20.79 45.12 5.91
N LEU A 12 -19.89 45.00 4.94
CA LEU A 12 -18.73 44.09 5.03
C LEU A 12 -17.62 44.62 5.94
N LEU A 13 -17.46 45.96 6.03
CA LEU A 13 -16.39 46.60 6.81
C LEU A 13 -16.72 46.80 8.30
N ALA A 14 -17.98 46.69 8.70
CA ALA A 14 -18.35 46.73 10.12
C ALA A 14 -17.98 45.44 10.90
N CYS A 15 -17.51 44.39 10.21
CA CYS A 15 -17.16 43.10 10.81
C CYS A 15 -15.69 42.94 11.23
N SER A 16 -14.79 43.89 10.96
CA SER A 16 -13.34 43.70 11.22
C SER A 16 -12.75 44.47 12.40
N VAL A 17 -13.54 45.19 13.20
CA VAL A 17 -13.01 45.91 14.38
C VAL A 17 -13.90 45.74 15.60
N SER A 18 -13.83 44.57 16.22
CA SER A 18 -13.97 44.37 17.67
C SER A 18 -13.48 42.97 18.04
N SER A 19 -12.20 42.72 17.76
CA SER A 19 -11.47 41.59 18.34
C SER A 19 -10.53 42.13 19.38
N GLN A 20 -11.01 42.40 20.60
CA GLN A 20 -10.25 42.23 21.85
C GLN A 20 -11.25 42.16 23.01
N LEU A 21 -11.63 40.95 23.40
CA LEU A 21 -11.57 40.46 24.78
C LEU A 21 -12.20 39.06 24.88
N LEU A 22 -11.42 38.14 25.45
CA LEU A 22 -11.76 36.81 25.95
C LEU A 22 -11.86 35.66 24.94
N THR A 23 -10.69 35.15 24.58
CA THR A 23 -10.47 33.73 24.30
C THR A 23 -10.64 32.89 25.57
N THR A 24 -11.65 32.03 25.62
CA THR A 24 -11.53 30.68 26.18
C THR A 24 -12.40 29.71 25.37
N PRO A 25 -11.89 28.52 24.99
CA PRO A 25 -12.70 27.49 24.35
C PRO A 25 -13.53 26.80 25.45
N ILE A 26 -14.85 26.93 25.41
CA ILE A 26 -15.72 26.19 26.33
C ILE A 26 -15.94 24.79 25.73
N PRO A 27 -15.53 23.70 26.42
CA PRO A 27 -15.75 22.35 25.97
C PRO A 27 -17.25 22.01 25.97
N ALA A 28 -17.65 21.16 25.03
CA ALA A 28 -18.97 20.54 24.95
C ALA A 28 -19.18 19.58 26.12
N ASN A 29 -19.37 20.11 27.33
CA ASN A 29 -19.98 19.45 28.49
C ASN A 29 -19.99 20.44 29.67
N SER A 30 -20.94 21.37 29.68
CA SER A 30 -21.31 22.07 30.90
C SER A 30 -22.80 22.39 30.87
N THR A 31 -23.52 21.83 31.84
CA THR A 31 -24.96 21.95 32.07
C THR A 31 -25.37 23.34 32.60
N TRP A 32 -24.70 24.40 32.17
CA TRP A 32 -24.98 25.78 32.57
C TRP A 32 -24.89 26.78 31.42
N ALA A 33 -25.10 26.34 30.17
CA ALA A 33 -25.64 27.24 29.16
C ALA A 33 -27.09 27.55 29.56
N THR A 34 -27.27 28.50 30.47
CA THR A 34 -28.57 29.11 30.69
C THR A 34 -29.01 29.65 29.33
N LEU A 35 -29.98 28.94 28.75
CA LEU A 35 -30.89 29.46 27.75
C LEU A 35 -31.34 30.83 28.27
N ILE A 36 -30.71 31.90 27.80
CA ILE A 36 -31.35 33.20 27.84
C ILE A 36 -32.42 33.08 26.76
N GLU A 37 -33.53 32.43 27.10
CA GLU A 37 -34.79 32.71 26.43
C GLU A 37 -34.93 34.22 26.50
N ALA A 38 -34.85 34.90 25.36
CA ALA A 38 -35.21 36.30 25.29
C ALA A 38 -36.64 36.37 25.83
N ASN A 39 -36.81 36.90 27.03
CA ASN A 39 -38.10 36.97 27.70
C ASN A 39 -38.93 38.04 26.98
N CYS A 40 -39.57 37.61 25.90
CA CYS A 40 -40.36 38.42 24.98
C CYS A 40 -41.71 38.85 25.56
N SER A 41 -41.96 38.57 26.85
CA SER A 41 -43.27 38.68 27.47
C SER A 41 -43.33 39.70 28.62
N PHE A 42 -42.25 40.44 28.89
CA PHE A 42 -42.25 41.42 29.99
C PHE A 42 -41.29 42.60 29.74
N VAL A 43 -41.67 43.49 28.82
CA VAL A 43 -41.03 44.83 28.75
C VAL A 43 -41.86 45.77 29.63
N ASN A 44 -41.27 46.26 30.71
CA ASN A 44 -41.94 47.15 31.65
C ASN A 44 -42.11 48.54 31.02
N THR A 45 -43.33 48.85 30.57
CA THR A 45 -43.72 50.05 29.81
C THR A 45 -43.79 51.36 30.61
N THR A 46 -43.26 51.41 31.85
CA THR A 46 -43.34 52.61 32.70
C THR A 46 -42.45 53.79 32.26
N GLN A 47 -41.70 53.67 31.16
CA GLN A 47 -40.94 54.77 30.54
C GLN A 47 -41.05 54.66 29.02
N CYS A 48 -41.28 55.79 28.32
CA CYS A 48 -41.10 55.93 26.86
C CYS A 48 -39.61 55.77 26.51
N GLY A 49 -39.10 54.54 26.60
CA GLY A 49 -37.75 54.16 26.24
C GLY A 49 -37.73 53.43 24.90
N ALA A 50 -36.60 53.45 24.21
CA ALA A 50 -36.41 52.60 23.05
C ALA A 50 -36.54 51.12 23.45
N CYS A 51 -37.16 50.32 22.58
CA CYS A 51 -37.29 48.88 22.81
C CYS A 51 -35.92 48.21 23.02
N PRO A 52 -35.82 47.23 23.95
CA PRO A 52 -34.57 46.52 24.18
C PRO A 52 -34.08 45.79 22.94
N ALA A 53 -32.78 45.55 22.89
CA ALA A 53 -32.08 44.87 21.81
C ALA A 53 -32.82 43.59 21.36
N GLY A 54 -33.24 43.54 20.09
CA GLY A 54 -33.94 42.38 19.50
C GLY A 54 -35.46 42.46 19.50
N THR A 55 -36.03 43.57 20.02
CA THR A 55 -37.47 43.86 20.00
C THR A 55 -37.78 45.15 19.27
N PHE A 56 -38.91 45.20 18.57
CA PHE A 56 -39.37 46.37 17.82
C PHE A 56 -40.72 46.86 18.38
N PRO A 57 -41.01 48.17 18.30
CA PRO A 57 -42.28 48.71 18.79
C PRO A 57 -43.43 48.25 17.88
N SER A 58 -44.45 47.65 18.47
CA SER A 58 -45.72 47.35 17.79
C SER A 58 -46.64 48.57 17.84
N ASN A 59 -47.13 49.03 16.68
CA ASN A 59 -48.10 50.14 16.61
C ASN A 59 -49.47 49.78 17.19
N ASP A 60 -49.77 48.48 17.35
CA ASP A 60 -51.09 48.01 17.78
C ASP A 60 -51.20 47.83 19.31
N THR A 61 -50.08 47.63 20.00
CA THR A 61 -50.06 47.28 21.43
C THR A 61 -49.29 48.27 22.30
N GLU A 62 -48.60 49.27 21.71
CA GLU A 62 -47.62 50.14 22.41
C GLU A 62 -46.52 49.36 23.18
N ASP A 63 -46.41 48.06 22.90
CA ASP A 63 -45.49 47.12 23.51
C ASP A 63 -44.37 46.75 22.55
N CYS A 64 -43.23 46.33 23.11
CA CYS A 64 -42.11 45.82 22.34
C CYS A 64 -42.33 44.34 22.00
N THR A 65 -42.44 44.03 20.71
CA THR A 65 -42.59 42.66 20.20
C THR A 65 -41.26 42.10 19.71
N CYS A 66 -41.02 40.81 19.94
CA CYS A 66 -39.86 40.10 19.42
C CYS A 66 -40.07 39.66 17.97
N CYS A 67 -38.98 39.62 17.21
CA CYS A 67 -38.96 38.84 15.99
C CYS A 67 -38.96 37.34 16.30
N THR A 68 -39.75 36.58 15.54
CA THR A 68 -39.79 35.12 15.61
C THR A 68 -38.45 34.51 15.18
N SER A 69 -38.24 33.23 15.48
CA SER A 69 -37.06 32.51 14.96
C SER A 69 -36.96 32.63 13.44
N GLY A 70 -35.73 32.64 12.95
CA GLY A 70 -35.40 32.93 11.56
C GLY A 70 -35.53 34.39 11.14
N SER A 71 -35.85 35.35 12.02
CA SER A 71 -35.91 36.77 11.65
C SER A 71 -35.21 37.67 12.67
N CYS A 72 -34.38 38.59 12.18
CA CYS A 72 -33.64 39.56 12.98
C CYS A 72 -34.31 40.94 12.93
N ILE A 73 -33.88 41.85 13.81
CA ILE A 73 -34.44 43.20 13.85
C ILE A 73 -33.79 44.12 12.81
N ASN A 74 -34.62 44.88 12.08
CA ASN A 74 -34.20 45.94 11.18
C ASN A 74 -34.98 47.23 11.49
N SER A 75 -34.39 48.07 12.36
CA SER A 75 -34.91 49.34 12.87
C SER A 75 -36.29 49.28 13.54
N SER A 76 -37.35 49.00 12.79
CA SER A 76 -38.75 48.95 13.25
C SER A 76 -39.53 47.75 12.71
N SER A 77 -38.86 46.79 12.04
CA SER A 77 -39.50 45.61 11.46
C SER A 77 -38.64 44.36 11.61
N CYS A 78 -39.25 43.19 11.48
CA CYS A 78 -38.52 41.94 11.40
C CYS A 78 -38.07 41.67 9.97
N LEU A 79 -36.76 41.46 9.80
CA LEU A 79 -36.16 41.05 8.55
C LEU A 79 -35.89 39.55 8.61
N SER A 80 -36.45 38.78 7.68
CA SER A 80 -36.13 37.36 7.55
C SER A 80 -34.64 37.18 7.29
N CYS A 81 -34.03 36.22 7.99
CA CYS A 81 -32.65 35.85 7.73
C CYS A 81 -32.49 35.46 6.25
N PRO A 82 -31.48 36.04 5.55
CA PRO A 82 -31.22 35.69 4.17
C PRO A 82 -30.73 34.25 4.06
N VAL A 83 -30.78 33.72 2.85
CA VAL A 83 -30.26 32.38 2.52
C VAL A 83 -28.80 32.24 3.00
N GLY A 84 -28.46 31.08 3.55
CA GLY A 84 -27.18 30.84 4.21
C GLY A 84 -27.08 31.34 5.66
N TYR A 85 -28.09 32.03 6.18
CA TYR A 85 -28.12 32.50 7.56
C TYR A 85 -29.33 31.94 8.31
N TYR A 86 -29.16 31.73 9.61
CA TYR A 86 -30.19 31.20 10.48
C TYR A 86 -30.27 31.97 11.81
N GLN A 87 -31.41 31.86 12.47
CA GLN A 87 -31.59 32.42 13.81
C GLN A 87 -32.43 31.49 14.68
N PRO A 88 -31.82 30.79 15.65
CA PRO A 88 -32.50 29.74 16.41
C PRO A 88 -33.51 30.26 17.42
N GLN A 89 -33.31 31.44 17.97
CA GLN A 89 -34.16 31.99 19.02
C GLN A 89 -34.86 33.28 18.57
N SER A 90 -36.06 33.49 19.10
CA SER A 90 -36.77 34.77 18.98
C SER A 90 -36.04 35.89 19.71
N GLY A 91 -36.18 37.12 19.24
CA GLY A 91 -35.59 38.29 19.90
C GLY A 91 -34.07 38.43 19.75
N GLN A 92 -33.42 37.71 18.83
CA GLN A 92 -32.01 37.94 18.52
C GLN A 92 -31.85 39.08 17.51
N GLN A 93 -30.76 39.84 17.63
CA GLN A 93 -30.52 41.01 16.79
C GLN A 93 -29.89 40.70 15.43
N LEU A 94 -29.26 39.53 15.29
CA LEU A 94 -28.45 39.19 14.13
C LEU A 94 -28.74 37.76 13.71
N CYS A 95 -28.73 37.54 12.40
CA CYS A 95 -28.72 36.19 11.84
C CYS A 95 -27.29 35.64 11.85
N PHE A 96 -27.13 34.40 12.28
CA PHE A 96 -25.86 33.72 12.28
C PHE A 96 -25.61 33.04 10.93
N PRO A 97 -24.39 33.11 10.38
CA PRO A 97 -24.08 32.36 9.16
C PRO A 97 -24.10 30.86 9.46
N CYS A 98 -24.60 30.06 8.53
CA CYS A 98 -24.46 28.61 8.63
C CYS A 98 -22.97 28.23 8.69
N PRO A 99 -22.56 27.37 9.63
CA PRO A 99 -21.17 26.90 9.70
C PRO A 99 -20.86 25.99 8.49
N GLN A 100 -19.56 25.74 8.26
CA GLN A 100 -19.13 24.79 7.24
C GLN A 100 -19.76 23.41 7.48
N GLY A 101 -20.05 22.68 6.41
CA GLY A 101 -20.80 21.43 6.45
C GLY A 101 -22.31 21.59 6.60
N PHE A 102 -22.80 22.83 6.75
CA PHE A 102 -24.22 23.13 6.83
C PHE A 102 -24.63 24.18 5.80
N TYR A 103 -25.91 24.22 5.47
CA TYR A 103 -26.49 25.16 4.54
C TYR A 103 -27.92 25.51 4.92
N THR A 104 -28.46 26.57 4.33
CA THR A 104 -29.92 26.75 4.23
C THR A 104 -30.26 27.40 2.91
N ASN A 105 -31.25 26.86 2.21
CA ASN A 105 -31.73 27.36 0.92
C ASN A 105 -32.90 28.34 1.05
N GLY A 106 -33.48 28.48 2.25
CA GLY A 106 -34.69 29.25 2.52
C GLY A 106 -34.40 30.53 3.30
N THR A 107 -35.18 31.57 3.02
CA THR A 107 -35.27 32.73 3.92
C THR A 107 -36.03 32.35 5.18
N GLN A 108 -35.78 33.08 6.27
CA GLN A 108 -36.46 32.85 7.56
C GLN A 108 -36.09 31.53 8.25
N SER A 109 -34.86 31.05 8.06
CA SER A 109 -34.41 29.78 8.62
C SER A 109 -34.11 29.85 10.11
N SER A 110 -34.69 28.95 10.90
CA SER A 110 -34.39 28.83 12.34
C SER A 110 -33.20 27.92 12.64
N ALA A 111 -32.80 27.09 11.68
CA ALA A 111 -31.66 26.18 11.78
C ALA A 111 -31.01 26.02 10.40
N CYS A 112 -29.76 25.54 10.39
CA CYS A 112 -29.10 25.10 9.17
C CYS A 112 -29.25 23.59 9.01
N GLU A 113 -29.40 23.14 7.77
CA GLU A 113 -29.42 21.74 7.38
C GLU A 113 -27.99 21.23 7.18
N SER A 114 -27.71 19.99 7.59
CA SER A 114 -26.43 19.35 7.31
C SER A 114 -26.32 19.00 5.83
N CYS A 115 -25.12 19.13 5.27
CA CYS A 115 -24.84 18.51 3.97
C CYS A 115 -25.02 17.00 4.08
N GLN A 116 -25.82 16.42 3.19
CA GLN A 116 -25.97 14.97 3.09
C GLN A 116 -24.65 14.33 2.67
N ALA A 117 -24.48 13.04 2.99
CA ALA A 117 -23.32 12.28 2.51
C ALA A 117 -23.24 12.34 0.97
N GLY A 118 -22.02 12.39 0.44
CA GLY A 118 -21.73 12.68 -0.97
C GLY A 118 -21.70 14.18 -1.31
N TYR A 119 -22.06 15.06 -0.37
CA TYR A 119 -22.00 16.51 -0.54
C TYR A 119 -21.15 17.15 0.55
N TYR A 120 -20.62 18.34 0.26
CA TYR A 120 -19.80 19.10 1.18
C TYR A 120 -20.09 20.60 1.10
N SER A 121 -19.76 21.32 2.17
CA SER A 121 -19.78 22.79 2.19
C SER A 121 -18.54 23.30 2.92
N ASN A 122 -17.61 23.90 2.18
CA ASN A 122 -16.36 24.45 2.73
C ASN A 122 -16.45 25.93 3.12
N GLN A 123 -17.60 26.58 2.87
CA GLN A 123 -17.82 28.00 3.13
C GLN A 123 -18.83 28.19 4.26
N THR A 124 -18.64 29.24 5.04
CA THR A 124 -19.68 29.74 5.94
C THR A 124 -20.75 30.47 5.13
N ALA A 125 -21.95 30.58 5.71
CA ALA A 125 -23.11 31.18 5.07
C ALA A 125 -23.53 30.51 3.74
N SER A 126 -23.33 29.19 3.63
CA SER A 126 -23.64 28.49 2.39
C SER A 126 -25.15 28.33 2.18
N SER A 127 -25.58 28.57 0.94
CA SER A 127 -26.96 28.36 0.50
C SER A 127 -27.23 26.95 -0.03
N VAL A 128 -26.17 26.19 -0.32
CA VAL A 128 -26.24 24.87 -0.95
C VAL A 128 -24.98 24.07 -0.66
N CYS A 129 -25.09 22.75 -0.57
CA CYS A 129 -23.92 21.87 -0.53
C CYS A 129 -23.48 21.50 -1.94
N ALA A 130 -22.18 21.55 -2.19
CA ALA A 130 -21.59 21.11 -3.45
C ALA A 130 -21.47 19.58 -3.45
N PRO A 131 -21.78 18.89 -4.56
CA PRO A 131 -21.54 17.45 -4.66
C PRO A 131 -20.03 17.18 -4.71
N CYS A 132 -19.61 16.04 -4.17
CA CYS A 132 -18.25 15.56 -4.41
C CYS A 132 -18.06 15.29 -5.92
N ASN A 133 -16.95 15.78 -6.46
CA ASN A 133 -16.58 15.50 -7.85
C ASN A 133 -16.22 14.03 -8.03
N ARG A 134 -16.23 13.55 -9.28
CA ARG A 134 -15.75 12.20 -9.61
C ARG A 134 -14.35 11.97 -9.04
N GLY A 135 -14.11 10.74 -8.58
CA GLY A 135 -12.89 10.38 -7.86
C GLY A 135 -12.86 10.81 -6.40
N PHE A 136 -13.88 11.53 -5.90
CA PHE A 136 -13.96 11.92 -4.49
C PHE A 136 -15.26 11.41 -3.87
N TYR A 137 -15.23 11.17 -2.57
CA TYR A 137 -16.38 10.70 -1.81
C TYR A 137 -16.49 11.45 -0.47
N ALA A 138 -17.69 11.43 0.11
CA ALA A 138 -17.92 11.89 1.48
C ALA A 138 -18.91 10.94 2.15
N THR A 139 -18.43 10.13 3.11
CA THR A 139 -19.27 9.12 3.75
C THR A 139 -20.16 9.70 4.86
N ARG A 140 -19.71 10.79 5.49
CA ARG A 140 -20.41 11.41 6.61
C ARG A 140 -21.27 12.58 6.12
N GLU A 141 -22.40 12.78 6.79
CA GLU A 141 -23.09 14.07 6.75
C GLU A 141 -22.18 15.16 7.32
N ASN A 142 -22.54 16.43 7.09
CA ASN A 142 -21.82 17.63 7.54
C ASN A 142 -20.37 17.76 7.05
N ALA A 143 -20.02 17.07 5.95
CA ALA A 143 -18.69 17.13 5.38
C ALA A 143 -18.32 18.55 4.95
N THR A 144 -17.12 18.99 5.33
CA THR A 144 -16.56 20.29 4.92
C THR A 144 -15.68 20.15 3.67
N SER A 145 -15.28 18.93 3.33
CA SER A 145 -14.52 18.57 2.14
C SER A 145 -14.84 17.14 1.71
N CYS A 146 -14.48 16.79 0.47
CA CYS A 146 -14.54 15.42 -0.01
C CYS A 146 -13.16 14.76 0.08
N GLU A 147 -13.14 13.48 0.42
CA GLU A 147 -11.94 12.66 0.47
C GLU A 147 -11.67 12.04 -0.91
N PRO A 148 -10.41 11.96 -1.37
CA PRO A 148 -10.08 11.29 -2.61
C PRO A 148 -10.27 9.78 -2.46
N CYS A 149 -10.75 9.11 -3.51
CA CYS A 149 -10.79 7.65 -3.52
C CYS A 149 -9.40 7.06 -3.29
N PRO A 150 -9.27 6.08 -2.38
CA PRO A 150 -8.00 5.41 -2.13
C PRO A 150 -7.58 4.59 -3.36
N LEU A 151 -6.29 4.25 -3.41
CA LEU A 151 -5.74 3.37 -4.46
C LEU A 151 -6.53 2.05 -4.53
N GLY A 152 -6.70 1.53 -5.75
CA GLY A 152 -7.50 0.32 -5.99
C GLY A 152 -9.01 0.53 -5.95
N SER A 153 -9.49 1.75 -5.69
CA SER A 153 -10.90 2.12 -5.71
C SER A 153 -11.14 3.32 -6.62
N TYR A 154 -12.36 3.46 -7.09
CA TYR A 154 -12.76 4.52 -8.01
C TYR A 154 -14.15 5.06 -7.67
N CYS A 155 -14.47 6.21 -8.22
CA CYS A 155 -15.81 6.81 -8.17
C CYS A 155 -16.08 7.51 -9.51
N ASN A 156 -16.95 6.93 -10.33
CA ASN A 156 -17.27 7.42 -11.67
C ASN A 156 -18.46 8.40 -11.70
N THR A 157 -19.21 8.52 -10.61
CA THR A 157 -20.35 9.46 -10.46
C THR A 157 -19.98 10.66 -9.60
N SER A 158 -20.73 11.75 -9.72
CA SER A 158 -20.70 12.80 -8.70
C SER A 158 -21.40 12.30 -7.43
N SER A 159 -21.12 12.93 -6.30
CA SER A 159 -21.73 12.65 -4.99
C SER A 159 -21.61 11.20 -4.50
N CYS A 160 -20.43 10.59 -4.67
CA CYS A 160 -20.18 9.26 -4.11
C CYS A 160 -20.19 9.27 -2.58
N LEU A 161 -20.93 8.32 -2.01
CA LEU A 161 -20.94 8.04 -0.57
C LEU A 161 -19.68 7.29 -0.14
N THR A 162 -19.27 6.34 -0.98
CA THR A 162 -18.10 5.47 -0.82
C THR A 162 -17.49 5.22 -2.18
N CYS A 163 -16.21 4.86 -2.22
CA CYS A 163 -15.56 4.42 -3.45
C CYS A 163 -15.81 2.94 -3.69
N THR A 164 -16.05 2.59 -4.94
CA THR A 164 -16.17 1.20 -5.37
C THR A 164 -14.78 0.63 -5.60
N VAL A 165 -14.50 -0.56 -5.07
CA VAL A 165 -13.24 -1.26 -5.31
C VAL A 165 -13.23 -1.73 -6.77
N CYS A 166 -12.09 -1.59 -7.46
CA CYS A 166 -11.96 -2.10 -8.82
C CYS A 166 -12.23 -3.62 -8.87
N PRO A 167 -12.82 -4.15 -9.96
CA PRO A 167 -13.02 -5.58 -10.12
C PRO A 167 -11.70 -6.35 -10.28
N ASN A 168 -11.76 -7.68 -10.31
CA ASN A 168 -10.59 -8.52 -10.53
C ASN A 168 -9.98 -8.22 -11.91
N GLY A 169 -8.65 -8.26 -12.00
CA GLY A 169 -7.92 -7.89 -13.20
C GLY A 169 -7.84 -6.38 -13.47
N GLU A 170 -8.45 -5.52 -12.66
CA GLU A 170 -8.38 -4.07 -12.85
C GLU A 170 -7.92 -3.34 -11.59
N GLU A 171 -7.19 -2.25 -11.75
CA GLU A 171 -6.69 -1.43 -10.65
C GLU A 171 -6.84 0.07 -10.94
N ALA A 172 -6.88 0.85 -9.86
CA ALA A 172 -6.76 2.29 -9.91
C ALA A 172 -5.35 2.68 -9.43
N LEU A 173 -4.49 3.08 -10.38
CA LEU A 173 -3.08 3.42 -10.14
C LEU A 173 -2.88 4.73 -9.37
N ALA A 174 -3.89 5.61 -9.37
CA ALA A 174 -3.83 6.92 -8.75
C ALA A 174 -4.94 7.10 -7.70
N GLN A 175 -4.66 7.92 -6.69
CA GLN A 175 -5.71 8.43 -5.80
C GLN A 175 -6.68 9.29 -6.59
N ALA A 176 -7.91 9.38 -6.10
CA ALA A 176 -9.01 10.06 -6.76
C ALA A 176 -9.31 9.54 -8.18
N SER A 177 -9.14 8.23 -8.40
CA SER A 177 -9.44 7.66 -9.71
C SER A 177 -10.93 7.70 -10.02
N THR A 178 -11.24 8.03 -11.27
CA THR A 178 -12.62 8.04 -11.79
C THR A 178 -13.00 6.74 -12.46
N ASP A 179 -12.02 5.91 -12.79
CA ASP A 179 -12.18 4.65 -13.50
C ASP A 179 -11.10 3.65 -13.09
N CYS A 180 -11.26 2.40 -13.49
CA CYS A 180 -10.27 1.36 -13.32
C CYS A 180 -9.52 1.10 -14.63
N SER A 181 -8.26 0.72 -14.53
CA SER A 181 -7.41 0.31 -15.64
C SER A 181 -7.09 -1.18 -15.53
N PHE A 182 -7.07 -1.88 -16.66
CA PHE A 182 -6.68 -3.29 -16.67
C PHE A 182 -5.23 -3.47 -16.18
N CYS A 183 -5.00 -4.53 -15.41
CA CYS A 183 -3.66 -4.99 -15.08
C CYS A 183 -2.86 -5.18 -16.36
N HIS A 184 -1.64 -4.66 -16.38
CA HIS A 184 -0.71 -4.83 -17.47
C HIS A 184 -0.29 -6.30 -17.62
N PRO A 185 0.12 -6.75 -18.83
CA PRO A 185 0.76 -8.04 -19.00
C PRO A 185 1.92 -8.24 -18.00
N GLY A 186 2.06 -9.46 -17.51
CA GLY A 186 2.98 -9.83 -16.44
C GLY A 186 2.45 -9.57 -15.03
N SER A 187 1.22 -9.06 -14.91
CA SER A 187 0.55 -8.83 -13.63
C SER A 187 -0.87 -9.40 -13.60
N TYR A 188 -1.38 -9.60 -12.39
CA TYR A 188 -2.71 -10.14 -12.13
C TYR A 188 -3.31 -9.49 -10.89
N LYS A 189 -4.64 -9.52 -10.78
CA LYS A 189 -5.33 -9.12 -9.55
C LYS A 189 -6.44 -10.12 -9.23
N GLY A 190 -6.23 -10.89 -8.17
CA GLY A 190 -7.17 -11.90 -7.71
C GLY A 190 -8.28 -11.34 -6.81
N PRO A 191 -9.25 -12.19 -6.42
CA PRO A 191 -10.27 -11.82 -5.45
C PRO A 191 -9.64 -11.52 -4.09
N GLY A 192 -9.87 -10.30 -3.59
CA GLY A 192 -9.35 -9.81 -2.31
C GLY A 192 -8.08 -8.97 -2.41
N ASP A 193 -7.49 -8.87 -3.61
CA ASP A 193 -6.38 -7.95 -3.85
C ASP A 193 -6.90 -6.53 -4.15
N ALA A 194 -6.24 -5.51 -3.60
CA ALA A 194 -6.56 -4.11 -3.88
C ALA A 194 -5.90 -3.58 -5.16
N MET A 195 -4.78 -4.18 -5.57
CA MET A 195 -3.89 -3.71 -6.64
C MET A 195 -3.34 -4.90 -7.44
N CYS A 196 -2.89 -4.64 -8.67
CA CYS A 196 -2.26 -5.65 -9.49
C CYS A 196 -0.91 -6.06 -8.90
N LYS A 197 -0.66 -7.37 -8.90
CA LYS A 197 0.57 -8.01 -8.44
C LYS A 197 1.30 -8.57 -9.65
N PHE A 198 2.61 -8.48 -9.65
CA PHE A 198 3.42 -9.15 -10.66
C PHE A 198 3.35 -10.67 -10.50
N CYS A 199 3.36 -11.38 -11.62
CA CYS A 199 3.56 -12.82 -11.59
C CYS A 199 4.95 -13.13 -11.00
N GLN A 200 5.01 -14.21 -10.22
CA GLN A 200 6.28 -14.73 -9.73
C GLN A 200 7.04 -15.41 -10.87
N ASP A 201 8.35 -15.56 -10.69
CA ASP A 201 9.21 -16.30 -11.61
C ASP A 201 8.64 -17.70 -11.88
N GLY A 202 8.72 -18.13 -13.14
CA GLY A 202 8.11 -19.38 -13.60
C GLY A 202 6.60 -19.31 -13.87
N HIS A 203 5.97 -18.15 -13.65
CA HIS A 203 4.60 -17.89 -14.09
C HIS A 203 4.57 -16.78 -15.14
N TYR A 204 3.55 -16.80 -15.99
CA TYR A 204 3.37 -15.81 -17.04
C TYR A 204 1.89 -15.40 -17.15
N GLN A 205 1.69 -14.24 -17.74
CA GLN A 205 0.40 -13.69 -18.10
C GLN A 205 0.55 -12.63 -19.18
N SER A 206 0.35 -13.00 -20.43
CA SER A 206 0.51 -12.07 -21.55
C SER A 206 -0.75 -11.25 -21.88
N LYS A 207 -1.88 -11.56 -21.24
CA LYS A 207 -3.14 -10.84 -21.44
C LYS A 207 -3.31 -9.74 -20.41
N TRP A 208 -3.94 -8.66 -20.85
CA TRP A 208 -4.42 -7.60 -19.96
C TRP A 208 -5.57 -8.13 -19.11
N GLY A 209 -5.71 -7.59 -17.90
CA GLY A 209 -6.91 -7.81 -17.11
C GLY A 209 -7.00 -9.19 -16.45
N ALA A 210 -5.87 -9.84 -16.22
CA ALA A 210 -5.87 -11.20 -15.69
C ALA A 210 -6.18 -11.27 -14.19
N ALA A 211 -6.95 -12.28 -13.79
CA ALA A 211 -7.25 -12.55 -12.39
C ALA A 211 -6.22 -13.47 -11.70
N SER A 212 -5.39 -14.16 -12.48
CA SER A 212 -4.33 -15.06 -12.01
C SER A 212 -3.22 -15.20 -13.07
N CYS A 213 -2.06 -15.67 -12.63
CA CYS A 213 -0.97 -16.06 -13.53
C CYS A 213 -1.04 -17.55 -13.84
N ASP A 214 -0.61 -17.91 -15.05
CA ASP A 214 -0.50 -19.30 -15.48
C ASP A 214 0.94 -19.79 -15.25
N VAL A 215 1.10 -21.04 -14.85
CA VAL A 215 2.43 -21.66 -14.71
C VAL A 215 3.03 -21.83 -16.10
N CYS A 216 4.31 -21.50 -16.28
CA CYS A 216 5.01 -21.75 -17.54
C CYS A 216 4.99 -23.26 -17.83
N PRO A 217 4.40 -23.70 -18.96
CA PRO A 217 4.19 -25.12 -19.24
C PRO A 217 5.52 -25.83 -19.49
N GLU A 218 5.52 -27.15 -19.34
CA GLU A 218 6.66 -27.99 -19.72
C GLU A 218 7.02 -27.80 -21.22
N TYR A 219 8.29 -28.05 -21.55
CA TYR A 219 8.85 -27.84 -22.89
C TYR A 219 8.85 -26.38 -23.36
N HIS A 220 8.56 -25.44 -22.46
CA HIS A 220 8.65 -24.01 -22.70
C HIS A 220 9.42 -23.31 -21.58
N TYR A 221 9.96 -22.13 -21.89
CA TYR A 221 10.50 -21.22 -20.89
C TYR A 221 9.91 -19.82 -21.06
N CYS A 222 9.80 -19.10 -19.95
CA CYS A 222 9.18 -17.79 -19.86
C CYS A 222 10.21 -16.79 -19.31
N PRO A 223 10.97 -16.07 -20.15
CA PRO A 223 12.04 -15.19 -19.70
C PRO A 223 11.52 -13.94 -18.98
N SER A 224 10.26 -13.57 -19.22
CA SER A 224 9.58 -12.48 -18.52
C SER A 224 8.09 -12.82 -18.42
N PRO A 225 7.41 -12.38 -17.34
CA PRO A 225 6.04 -12.79 -17.06
C PRO A 225 5.02 -12.22 -18.06
N ASP A 226 5.37 -11.17 -18.80
CA ASP A 226 4.54 -10.50 -19.80
C ASP A 226 4.55 -11.18 -21.18
N ILE A 227 5.42 -12.16 -21.40
CA ILE A 227 5.64 -12.81 -22.69
C ILE A 227 4.95 -14.19 -22.71
N ASN A 228 4.42 -14.58 -23.88
CA ASN A 228 3.92 -15.94 -24.09
C ASN A 228 5.06 -16.98 -23.95
N PRO A 229 4.77 -18.21 -23.50
CA PRO A 229 5.77 -19.25 -23.34
C PRO A 229 6.52 -19.52 -24.65
N ILE A 230 7.85 -19.52 -24.58
CA ILE A 230 8.73 -19.74 -25.73
C ILE A 230 9.11 -21.22 -25.74
N GLN A 231 9.05 -21.86 -26.91
CA GLN A 231 9.46 -23.25 -27.09
C GLN A 231 10.92 -23.46 -26.65
N CYS A 232 11.16 -24.50 -25.87
CA CYS A 232 12.49 -24.86 -25.39
C CYS A 232 13.38 -25.30 -26.57
N PRO A 233 14.64 -24.84 -26.65
CA PRO A 233 15.60 -25.34 -27.64
C PRO A 233 15.78 -26.86 -27.53
N GLU A 234 16.05 -27.52 -28.67
CA GLU A 234 16.17 -28.99 -28.72
C GLU A 234 17.26 -29.54 -27.77
N ASP A 235 18.34 -28.79 -27.56
CA ASP A 235 19.49 -29.17 -26.72
C ASP A 235 19.35 -28.74 -25.24
N ALA A 236 18.21 -28.18 -24.83
CA ALA A 236 17.96 -27.70 -23.47
C ALA A 236 16.83 -28.45 -22.74
N PHE A 237 16.78 -28.35 -21.41
CA PHE A 237 15.69 -28.82 -20.57
C PHE A 237 14.93 -27.62 -20.01
N CYS A 238 13.60 -27.68 -20.13
CA CYS A 238 12.68 -26.70 -19.59
C CYS A 238 11.55 -27.42 -18.83
N PRO A 239 11.73 -27.78 -17.55
CA PRO A 239 10.63 -28.22 -16.70
C PRO A 239 9.56 -27.12 -16.51
N ALA A 240 8.39 -27.48 -15.99
CA ALA A 240 7.35 -26.51 -15.67
C ALA A 240 7.89 -25.39 -14.77
N GLY A 241 7.59 -24.14 -15.11
CA GLY A 241 8.09 -22.96 -14.39
C GLY A 241 9.51 -22.51 -14.76
N SER A 242 10.08 -22.97 -15.87
CA SER A 242 11.41 -22.52 -16.32
C SER A 242 11.38 -21.07 -16.80
N THR A 243 12.29 -20.25 -16.28
CA THR A 243 12.52 -18.88 -16.77
C THR A 243 13.59 -18.82 -17.86
N GLU A 244 14.51 -19.78 -17.86
CA GLU A 244 15.60 -19.91 -18.84
C GLU A 244 15.79 -21.38 -19.21
N PRO A 245 16.19 -21.71 -20.46
CA PRO A 245 16.62 -23.06 -20.83
C PRO A 245 17.84 -23.50 -20.03
N SER A 246 17.76 -24.69 -19.42
CA SER A 246 18.90 -25.31 -18.76
C SER A 246 19.64 -26.26 -19.73
N TYR A 247 20.95 -26.14 -19.84
CA TYR A 247 21.77 -26.96 -20.74
C TYR A 247 22.56 -28.01 -19.96
N CYS A 248 22.82 -29.17 -20.58
CA CYS A 248 23.85 -30.07 -20.04
C CYS A 248 25.22 -29.40 -20.20
N MET A 249 26.16 -29.69 -19.30
CA MET A 249 27.54 -29.24 -19.45
C MET A 249 28.16 -29.88 -20.71
N GLU A 250 28.24 -29.08 -21.78
CA GLU A 250 28.62 -29.47 -23.15
C GLU A 250 29.95 -30.24 -23.26
N THR A 251 30.84 -30.10 -22.29
CA THR A 251 32.15 -30.77 -22.30
C THR A 251 32.08 -32.26 -21.96
N PHE A 252 31.08 -32.70 -21.18
CA PHE A 252 31.03 -34.06 -20.67
C PHE A 252 29.68 -34.75 -20.83
N PHE A 253 28.59 -34.01 -20.98
CA PHE A 253 27.25 -34.55 -20.95
C PHE A 253 26.41 -34.05 -22.12
N ARG A 254 25.63 -34.95 -22.73
CA ARG A 254 24.65 -34.65 -23.77
C ARG A 254 23.24 -34.97 -23.28
N LYS A 255 22.25 -34.24 -23.77
CA LYS A 255 20.83 -34.50 -23.50
C LYS A 255 20.42 -35.87 -24.06
N ALA A 256 19.82 -36.71 -23.23
CA ALA A 256 19.23 -37.99 -23.58
C ALA A 256 17.88 -38.14 -22.85
N GLY A 257 16.78 -37.85 -23.58
CA GLY A 257 15.46 -37.71 -22.97
C GLY A 257 15.44 -36.55 -21.97
N ASP A 258 15.02 -36.84 -20.73
CA ASP A 258 14.94 -35.90 -19.61
C ASP A 258 16.19 -35.90 -18.71
N THR A 259 17.26 -36.61 -19.12
CA THR A 259 18.49 -36.75 -18.31
C THR A 259 19.75 -36.36 -19.09
N CYS A 260 20.76 -35.87 -18.37
CA CYS A 260 22.11 -35.67 -18.92
C CYS A 260 22.88 -37.00 -18.88
N GLN A 261 23.27 -37.51 -20.05
CA GLN A 261 24.11 -38.70 -20.18
C GLN A 261 25.54 -38.31 -20.59
N VAL A 262 26.52 -39.11 -20.18
CA VAL A 262 27.93 -38.88 -20.52
C VAL A 262 28.11 -38.97 -22.04
N ALA A 263 28.75 -37.96 -22.63
CA ALA A 263 28.99 -37.92 -24.06
C ALA A 263 29.84 -39.14 -24.49
N PRO A 264 29.54 -39.80 -25.63
CA PRO A 264 30.29 -40.98 -26.06
C PRO A 264 31.79 -40.69 -26.23
N LEU A 265 32.16 -39.45 -26.59
CA LEU A 265 33.55 -39.02 -26.67
C LEU A 265 34.27 -39.01 -25.32
N THR A 266 33.59 -38.62 -24.24
CA THR A 266 34.20 -38.60 -22.90
C THR A 266 34.30 -40.00 -22.32
N ILE A 267 33.36 -40.90 -22.64
CA ILE A 267 33.52 -42.33 -22.37
C ILE A 267 34.77 -42.89 -23.05
N VAL A 268 34.97 -42.60 -24.34
CA VAL A 268 36.17 -43.04 -25.09
C VAL A 268 37.46 -42.49 -24.47
N LEU A 269 37.50 -41.20 -24.12
CA LEU A 269 38.67 -40.59 -23.46
C LEU A 269 38.98 -41.23 -22.11
N LEU A 270 37.97 -41.50 -21.29
CA LEU A 270 38.15 -42.17 -19.99
C LEU A 270 38.70 -43.58 -20.15
N VAL A 271 38.21 -44.33 -21.14
CA VAL A 271 38.72 -45.68 -21.46
C VAL A 271 40.18 -45.61 -21.92
N VAL A 272 40.52 -44.69 -22.82
CA VAL A 272 41.90 -44.53 -23.30
C VAL A 272 42.84 -44.16 -22.15
N CYS A 273 42.48 -43.17 -21.32
CA CYS A 273 43.27 -42.77 -20.15
C CYS A 273 43.47 -43.94 -19.17
N ALA A 274 42.42 -44.72 -18.89
CA ALA A 274 42.51 -45.90 -18.03
C ALA A 274 43.45 -46.96 -18.62
N THR A 275 43.36 -47.24 -19.93
CA THR A 275 44.27 -48.20 -20.58
C THR A 275 45.72 -47.73 -20.56
N CYS A 276 45.98 -46.43 -20.80
CA CYS A 276 47.31 -45.85 -20.68
C CYS A 276 47.87 -45.98 -19.26
N LEU A 277 47.08 -45.68 -18.23
CA LEU A 277 47.48 -45.83 -16.83
C LEU A 277 47.82 -47.28 -16.48
N ILE A 278 47.00 -48.23 -16.92
CA ILE A 278 47.27 -49.67 -16.73
C ILE A 278 48.60 -50.06 -17.40
N ILE A 279 48.86 -49.59 -18.62
CA ILE A 279 50.13 -49.86 -19.32
C ILE A 279 51.32 -49.26 -18.56
N VAL A 280 51.21 -48.04 -18.03
CA VAL A 280 52.26 -47.41 -17.22
C VAL A 280 52.50 -48.20 -15.93
N ILE A 281 51.45 -48.63 -15.24
CA ILE A 281 51.55 -49.46 -14.04
C ILE A 281 52.22 -50.79 -14.37
N LEU A 282 51.82 -51.47 -15.44
CA LEU A 282 52.45 -52.72 -15.89
C LEU A 282 53.93 -52.51 -16.22
N PHE A 283 54.29 -51.40 -16.87
CA PHE A 283 55.67 -51.06 -17.16
C PHE A 283 56.46 -50.76 -15.88
N ALA A 284 55.87 -50.04 -14.92
CA ALA A 284 56.46 -49.75 -13.62
C ALA A 284 56.68 -51.04 -12.81
N VAL A 285 55.71 -51.95 -12.78
CA VAL A 285 55.82 -53.27 -12.13
C VAL A 285 56.89 -54.13 -12.81
N ARG A 286 56.94 -54.16 -14.15
CA ARG A 286 58.01 -54.86 -14.90
C ARG A 286 59.39 -54.25 -14.61
N LYS A 287 59.48 -52.92 -14.53
CA LYS A 287 60.72 -52.21 -14.15
C LYS A 287 61.12 -52.47 -12.70
N GLN A 288 60.17 -52.57 -11.79
CA GLN A 288 60.42 -52.91 -10.38
C GLN A 288 60.88 -54.36 -10.25
N ARG A 289 60.23 -55.30 -10.94
CA ARG A 289 60.63 -56.72 -10.99
C ARG A 289 62.05 -56.89 -11.53
N THR A 290 62.39 -56.24 -12.64
CA THR A 290 63.76 -56.27 -13.20
C THR A 290 64.80 -55.54 -12.33
N ARG A 291 64.40 -54.56 -11.51
CA ARG A 291 65.28 -53.97 -10.46
C ARG A 291 65.49 -54.94 -9.30
N VAL A 292 64.43 -55.62 -8.83
CA VAL A 292 64.50 -56.63 -7.78
C VAL A 292 65.38 -57.82 -8.22
N GLU A 293 65.19 -58.34 -9.43
CA GLU A 293 66.02 -59.42 -9.97
C GLU A 293 67.51 -59.02 -10.10
N ARG A 294 67.81 -57.75 -10.42
CA ARG A 294 69.18 -57.22 -10.38
C ARG A 294 69.74 -57.11 -8.96
N ASN A 295 68.94 -56.70 -7.98
CA ASN A 295 69.35 -56.65 -6.57
C ASN A 295 69.59 -58.05 -5.99
N VAL A 296 68.77 -59.04 -6.34
CA VAL A 296 68.97 -60.45 -5.95
C VAL A 296 70.27 -61.01 -6.56
N ARG A 297 70.57 -60.72 -7.84
CA ARG A 297 71.86 -61.07 -8.45
C ARG A 297 73.05 -60.36 -7.77
N SER A 298 72.87 -59.11 -7.33
CA SER A 298 73.91 -58.35 -6.61
C SER A 298 74.14 -58.83 -5.16
N CYS A 299 73.14 -59.44 -4.51
CA CYS A 299 73.30 -60.05 -3.19
C CYS A 299 73.90 -61.47 -3.27
N SER A 300 73.65 -62.21 -4.35
CA SER A 300 74.23 -63.55 -4.56
C SER A 300 75.74 -63.55 -4.81
N SER A 301 76.37 -62.40 -5.12
CA SER A 301 77.82 -62.29 -5.31
C SER A 301 78.60 -61.88 -4.06
N LYS A 302 77.93 -61.71 -2.90
CA LYS A 302 78.55 -61.36 -1.62
C LYS A 302 78.14 -62.31 -0.51
N SER A 303 78.63 -63.56 -0.54
CA SER A 303 78.76 -64.41 0.67
C SER A 303 79.72 -65.58 0.44
N ARG A 304 80.91 -65.53 1.06
CA ARG A 304 81.76 -66.69 1.38
C ARG A 304 82.30 -66.55 2.82
N LEU A 305 81.94 -67.55 3.64
CA LEU A 305 82.72 -68.25 4.70
C LEU A 305 83.06 -67.53 6.03
N LEU A 306 82.51 -68.03 7.16
CA LEU A 306 83.15 -68.78 8.29
C LEU A 306 83.65 -67.85 9.42
N ASP A 307 83.59 -68.09 10.74
CA ASP A 307 83.06 -69.11 11.68
C ASP A 307 83.13 -68.46 13.12
N PRO A 308 83.15 -69.16 14.28
CA PRO A 308 82.16 -69.06 15.37
C PRO A 308 82.67 -68.37 16.66
N GLN A 309 81.79 -68.10 17.66
CA GLN A 309 82.06 -68.25 19.11
C GLN A 309 80.93 -67.67 20.01
N MET A 310 80.41 -68.56 20.86
CA MET A 310 80.01 -68.38 22.29
C MET A 310 78.85 -67.44 22.71
N SER A 311 78.30 -67.80 23.87
CA SER A 311 76.92 -67.65 24.36
C SER A 311 76.76 -66.59 25.50
N PRO A 312 75.74 -66.62 26.37
CA PRO A 312 74.41 -65.99 26.23
C PRO A 312 74.11 -64.97 27.36
N SER A 313 73.21 -63.99 27.20
CA SER A 313 72.68 -63.22 28.36
C SER A 313 71.32 -62.53 28.11
N TYR A 314 70.33 -62.91 28.93
CA TYR A 314 69.31 -62.09 29.62
C TYR A 314 69.12 -60.61 29.22
N LEU A 315 67.85 -60.14 29.10
CA LEU A 315 67.14 -59.33 30.11
C LEU A 315 65.96 -58.48 29.54
N TYR A 316 64.76 -58.76 30.06
CA TYR A 316 63.57 -57.92 30.37
C TYR A 316 63.28 -56.54 29.72
N GLY A 317 61.99 -56.35 29.39
CA GLY A 317 61.18 -55.13 29.65
C GLY A 317 61.15 -54.06 28.54
N VAL A 318 60.17 -53.16 28.38
CA VAL A 318 58.86 -52.85 28.97
C VAL A 318 58.13 -51.94 27.94
N THR A 319 56.78 -51.99 27.97
CA THR A 319 55.69 -51.18 27.36
C THR A 319 55.96 -49.80 26.71
N ARG A 320 55.11 -49.45 25.72
CA ARG A 320 54.24 -48.25 25.80
C ARG A 320 53.12 -48.22 24.74
N ASP A 321 51.90 -48.03 25.24
CA ASP A 321 50.69 -47.61 24.53
C ASP A 321 50.79 -46.14 24.09
N THR A 322 50.13 -45.80 22.97
CA THR A 322 49.46 -44.50 22.78
C THR A 322 48.34 -44.61 21.74
N GLU A 323 47.14 -44.19 22.16
CA GLU A 323 45.88 -44.04 21.41
C GLU A 323 45.97 -43.08 20.20
N PRO A 324 44.98 -43.12 19.29
CA PRO A 324 44.72 -42.06 18.32
C PRO A 324 43.74 -40.99 18.86
N VAL A 325 44.09 -39.71 18.69
CA VAL A 325 43.19 -38.56 18.79
C VAL A 325 42.95 -38.02 17.38
N TYR A 326 41.69 -37.88 16.96
CA TYR A 326 41.32 -36.99 15.86
C TYR A 326 40.17 -36.08 16.29
N ALA A 327 40.46 -34.78 16.32
CA ALA A 327 39.52 -33.70 16.54
C ALA A 327 38.79 -33.36 15.23
N GLY A 328 37.55 -32.92 15.37
CA GLY A 328 36.73 -32.40 14.26
C GLY A 328 37.12 -30.99 13.82
N TRP A 329 36.56 -30.62 12.68
CA TRP A 329 36.05 -29.29 12.30
C TRP A 329 34.89 -29.54 11.33
#